data_AF-U1PGZ7-F1
#
_entry.id   AF-U1PGZ7-F1
#
_cell.length_a   1.000
_cell.length_b   1.000
_cell.length_c   1.000
_cell.angle_alpha   90.00
_cell.angle_beta   90.00
_cell.angle_gamma   90.00
#
_symmetry.space_group_name_H-M   'P 1'
#
loop_
_entity.id
_entity.type
_entity.pdbx_description
1 polymer ?
#
loop_
_entity_poly.entity_id
_entity_poly.type
_entity_poly.pdbx_seq_one_letter_code
_entity_poly.pdbx_strand_id
1 'polypeptide(L)' 'MVVGVTTTERPNAIELMPDTWAEGGAPKRSWASPWYTLTLKHATITDRLRQLTPDATDRIARD' A
#
# COMPACT_ATOMS: atom_id res chain seq x y z
N MET A 1 -5.36 -7.13 8.40
CA MET A 1 -4.34 -7.70 7.50
C MET A 1 -3.57 -6.56 6.88
N VAL A 2 -2.36 -6.79 6.38
CA VAL A 2 -1.54 -5.76 5.73
C VAL A 2 -0.92 -6.31 4.45
N VAL A 3 -0.59 -5.41 3.52
CA VAL A 3 0.06 -5.71 2.24
C VAL A 3 1.43 -5.02 2.20
N GLY A 4 2.43 -5.68 1.62
CA GLY A 4 3.76 -5.09 1.44
C GLY A 4 3.77 -3.96 0.41
N VAL A 5 4.45 -2.87 0.74
CA VAL A 5 4.75 -1.75 -0.17
C VAL A 5 6.25 -1.67 -0.39
N THR A 6 6.67 -1.45 -1.64
CA THR A 6 8.07 -1.40 -2.03
C THR A 6 8.32 -0.29 -3.06
N THR A 7 9.55 0.19 -3.15
CA THR A 7 10.01 1.10 -4.21
C THR A 7 10.57 0.35 -5.43
N THR A 8 10.47 -0.97 -5.46
CA THR A 8 10.89 -1.79 -6.60
C THR A 8 9.66 -2.34 -7.30
N GLU A 9 9.47 -1.97 -8.56
CA GLU A 9 8.41 -2.52 -9.40
C GLU A 9 8.57 -4.04 -9.56
N ARG A 10 7.45 -4.76 -9.49
CA ARG A 10 7.38 -6.21 -9.68
C ARG A 10 6.21 -6.53 -10.60
N PRO A 11 6.25 -7.66 -11.34
CA PRO A 11 5.10 -8.10 -12.12
C PRO A 11 3.83 -8.14 -11.27
N ASN A 12 2.74 -7.57 -11.78
CA ASN A 12 1.43 -7.45 -11.14
C ASN A 12 1.37 -6.49 -9.92
N ALA A 13 2.45 -5.80 -9.58
CA ALA A 13 2.43 -4.83 -8.47
C ALA A 13 1.57 -3.62 -8.87
N ILE A 14 0.82 -3.09 -7.92
CA ILE A 14 -0.07 -1.95 -8.16
C ILE A 14 0.67 -0.67 -7.78
N GLU A 15 0.89 0.20 -8.76
CA GLU A 15 1.53 1.49 -8.52
C GLU A 15 0.65 2.42 -7.67
N LEU A 16 1.26 3.02 -6.64
CA LEU A 16 0.60 3.98 -5.74
C LEU A 16 0.77 5.40 -6.28
N MET A 17 0.02 5.71 -7.33
CA MET A 17 0.00 7.02 -7.98
C MET A 17 -0.48 8.13 -7.04
N PRO A 18 -0.19 9.42 -7.31
CA PRO A 18 -0.57 10.52 -6.42
C PRO A 18 -2.06 10.58 -6.05
N ASP A 19 -2.95 10.17 -6.96
CA ASP A 19 -4.41 10.11 -6.78
C ASP A 19 -4.88 8.92 -5.92
N THR A 20 -4.03 7.93 -5.66
CA THR A 20 -4.33 6.81 -4.75
C THR A 20 -4.29 7.22 -3.27
N TRP A 21 -3.81 8.43 -2.96
CA TRP A 21 -3.66 8.94 -1.60
C TRP A 21 -4.83 9.86 -1.24
N ALA A 22 -5.55 9.52 -0.17
CA ALA A 22 -6.54 10.41 0.44
C ALA A 22 -5.89 11.49 1.29
N GLU A 23 -4.73 11.19 1.88
CA GLU A 23 -3.97 12.12 2.70
C GLU A 23 -2.46 11.95 2.48
N GLY A 24 -1.83 13.03 1.99
CA GLY A 24 -0.42 13.12 1.66
C GLY A 24 -0.01 12.23 0.47
N GLY A 25 1.08 11.47 0.60
CA GLY A 25 1.64 10.66 -0.48
C GLY A 25 2.92 9.92 -0.08
N ALA A 26 3.31 8.90 -0.85
CA ALA A 26 4.59 8.24 -0.63
C ALA A 26 5.76 9.18 -0.94
N PRO A 27 6.83 9.18 -0.11
CA PRO A 27 8.01 10.03 -0.33
C PRO A 27 8.80 9.63 -1.58
N LYS A 28 8.56 8.43 -2.11
CA LYS A 28 9.15 7.89 -3.33
C LYS A 28 8.08 7.13 -4.10
N ARG A 29 8.27 7.00 -5.41
CA ARG A 29 7.47 6.12 -6.27
C ARG A 29 7.47 4.70 -5.67
N SER A 30 6.27 4.17 -5.46
CA SER A 30 6.05 2.96 -4.66
C SER A 30 4.93 2.11 -5.25
N TRP A 31 4.96 0.81 -4.98
CA TRP A 31 4.00 -0.19 -5.43
C TRP A 31 3.54 -1.06 -4.27
N ALA A 32 2.26 -1.37 -4.22
CA ALA A 32 1.71 -2.41 -3.36
C ALA A 32 1.85 -3.78 -4.06
N SER A 33 2.14 -4.84 -3.30
CA SER A 33 2.25 -6.21 -3.79
C SER A 33 1.07 -7.05 -3.27
N PRO A 34 -0.06 -7.15 -3.98
CA PRO A 34 -1.29 -7.79 -3.46
C PRO A 34 -1.08 -9.23 -2.96
N TRP A 35 -0.21 -9.99 -3.61
CA TRP A 35 0.15 -11.35 -3.22
C TRP A 35 0.98 -11.44 -1.93
N TYR A 36 1.58 -10.34 -1.47
CA TYR A 36 2.37 -10.28 -0.24
C TYR A 36 1.51 -9.75 0.91
N THR A 37 0.48 -10.52 1.25
CA THR A 37 -0.46 -10.26 2.34
C THR A 37 -0.02 -10.99 3.61
N LEU A 38 -0.01 -10.29 4.75
CA LEU A 38 0.36 -10.86 6.04
C LEU A 38 -0.51 -10.35 7.19
N THR A 39 -0.46 -11.06 8.31
CA THR A 39 -1.02 -10.63 9.59
C THR A 39 0.09 -10.04 10.46
N LEU A 40 -0.12 -8.83 10.96
CA LEU A 40 0.84 -8.12 11.80
C LEU A 40 0.16 -7.73 13.11
N LYS A 41 0.84 -7.90 14.24
CA LYS A 41 0.31 -7.45 15.54
C LYS A 41 0.17 -5.92 15.49
N HIS A 42 -0.96 -5.40 15.95
CA HIS A 42 -1.20 -3.96 15.95
C HIS A 42 -0.11 -3.19 16.71
N ALA A 43 0.39 -3.74 17.82
CA ALA A 43 1.47 -3.16 18.62
C ALA A 43 2.83 -3.00 17.89
N THR A 44 3.01 -3.63 16.72
CA THR A 44 4.22 -3.47 15.90
C THR A 44 4.10 -2.30 14.91
N ILE A 45 2.90 -1.73 14.74
CA ILE A 45 2.69 -0.54 13.92
C ILE A 45 3.14 0.68 14.75
N THR A 46 4.29 1.26 14.38
CA THR A 46 4.89 2.37 15.15
C THR A 46 4.40 3.74 14.70
N ASP A 47 4.04 3.88 13.43
CA ASP A 47 3.62 5.15 12.85
C ASP A 47 2.63 4.93 11.71
N ARG A 48 1.73 5.90 11.52
CA ARG A 48 0.89 6.02 10.34
C ARG A 48 1.54 7.03 9.43
N LEU A 49 2.19 6.55 8.38
CA LEU A 49 2.78 7.43 7.39
C LEU A 49 1.69 8.25 6.68
N ARG A 50 0.76 7.60 5.98
CA ARG A 50 -0.23 8.24 5.08
C ARG A 50 -1.48 7.38 4.93
N GLN A 51 -2.50 7.89 4.24
CA GLN A 51 -3.75 7.17 3.99
C GLN A 51 -4.06 7.04 2.50
N LEU A 52 -4.34 5.81 2.07
CA LEU A 52 -4.87 5.51 0.74
C LEU A 52 -6.38 5.79 0.67
N THR A 53 -6.87 6.03 -0.54
CA THR A 53 -8.30 6.07 -0.80
C THR A 53 -8.94 4.69 -0.61
N PRO A 54 -10.25 4.61 -0.30
CA PRO A 54 -10.98 3.35 -0.28
C PRO A 54 -10.87 2.61 -1.62
N ASP A 55 -11.03 3.31 -2.74
CA ASP A 55 -10.93 2.72 -4.08
C ASP A 55 -9.57 2.08 -4.36
N ALA A 56 -8.47 2.74 -3.95
CA ALA A 56 -7.13 2.18 -4.08
C ALA A 56 -6.95 0.94 -3.19
N THR A 57 -7.48 0.98 -1.97
CA THR A 57 -7.42 -0.15 -1.03
C THR A 57 -8.20 -1.34 -1.57
N ASP A 58 -9.40 -1.11 -2.11
CA ASP A 58 -10.25 -2.14 -2.69
C ASP A 58 -9.65 -2.74 -3.95
N ARG A 59 -8.99 -1.93 -4.79
CA ARG A 59 -8.23 -2.43 -5.94
C ARG A 59 -7.11 -3.37 -5.49
N ILE A 60 -6.34 -2.98 -4.47
CA ILE A 60 -5.27 -3.82 -3.91
C ILE A 60 -5.82 -5.12 -3.33
N ALA A 61 -7.02 -5.11 -2.76
CA ALA A 61 -7.63 -6.30 -2.18
C ALA A 61 -8.25 -7.27 -3.21
N ARG A 62 -8.52 -6.82 -4.45
CA ARG A 62 -9.15 -7.63 -5.50
C ARG A 62 -8.14 -8.35 -6.41
N ASP A 63 -6.96 -7.77 -6.60
CA ASP A 63 -5.89 -8.32 -7.44
C ASP A 63 -5.04 -9.35 -6.68
#